data_AF-A0A4S0N5A4-F1
#
_entry.id   AF-A0A4S0N5A4-F1
#
_cell.length_a   1.000
_cell.length_b   1.000
_cell.length_c   1.000
_cell.angle_alpha   90.00
_cell.angle_beta   90.00
_cell.angle_gamma   90.00
#
_symmetry.space_group_name_H-M   'P 1'
#
loop_
_entity.id
_entity.type
_entity.pdbx_description
1 polymer ?
#
loop_
_entity_poly.entity_id
_entity_poly.type
_entity_poly.pdbx_seq_one_letter_code
_entity_poly.pdbx_strand_id
1 'polypeptide(L)'
;AELSPRHADWGQRLAALGYVVIFPDSYGSRDLGPQCRNDDREVEPYRERVEDANAARRYLQTLPYVKPTAIGLLGWSNGGSSVLYTVRPKSRPKAGSPDFRAAVAFYPGCTAPAEKGDWATRVP
;
A
#
# COMPACT_ATOMS: atom_id res chain seq x y z
N ALA A 1 -13.94 13.30 -4.43
CA ALA A 1 -13.56 12.76 -3.11
C ALA A 1 -12.54 13.70 -2.49
N GLU A 2 -12.66 14.01 -1.20
CA GLU A 2 -11.72 14.86 -0.46
C GLU A 2 -10.83 13.97 0.43
N LEU A 3 -9.54 14.27 0.53
CA LEU A 3 -8.63 13.52 1.40
C LEU A 3 -8.90 13.85 2.86
N SER A 4 -8.80 12.84 3.74
CA SER A 4 -8.83 13.13 5.18
C SER A 4 -7.61 13.96 5.61
N PRO A 5 -7.69 14.72 6.72
CA PRO A 5 -6.61 15.61 7.16
C PRO A 5 -5.24 14.93 7.26
N ARG A 6 -5.20 13.67 7.73
CA ARG A 6 -3.95 12.89 7.82
C ARG A 6 -3.34 12.60 6.44
N HIS A 7 -4.16 12.21 5.46
CA HIS A 7 -3.64 11.91 4.12
C HIS A 7 -3.22 13.18 3.39
N ALA A 8 -3.94 14.28 3.59
CA ALA A 8 -3.56 15.59 3.06
C ALA A 8 -2.21 16.07 3.64
N ASP A 9 -2.04 16.04 4.97
CA ASP A 9 -0.79 16.44 5.64
C ASP A 9 0.41 15.58 5.19
N TRP A 10 0.28 14.25 5.18
CA TRP A 10 1.35 13.38 4.71
C TRP A 10 1.65 13.54 3.21
N GLY A 11 0.63 13.73 2.39
CA GLY A 11 0.79 14.04 0.97
C GLY A 11 1.60 15.31 0.76
N GLN A 12 1.28 16.38 1.50
CA GLN A 12 1.99 17.67 1.44
C GLN A 12 3.43 17.56 1.93
N ARG A 13 3.68 16.88 3.07
CA ARG A 13 5.03 16.69 3.60
C ARG A 13 5.94 15.94 2.64
N LEU A 14 5.44 14.85 2.06
CA LEU A 14 6.20 14.05 1.10
C LEU A 14 6.42 14.80 -0.22
N ALA A 15 5.41 15.53 -0.71
CA ALA A 15 5.56 16.38 -1.88
C ALA A 15 6.60 17.49 -1.66
N ALA A 16 6.63 18.11 -0.48
CA ALA A 16 7.64 19.12 -0.12
C ALA A 16 9.07 18.55 -0.07
N LEU A 17 9.22 17.24 0.12
CA LEU A 17 10.49 16.51 0.03
C LEU A 17 10.84 16.05 -1.40
N GLY A 18 10.01 16.38 -2.39
CA GLY A 18 10.23 16.06 -3.80
C GLY A 18 9.67 14.69 -4.24
N TYR A 19 8.79 14.07 -3.48
CA TYR A 19 8.13 12.82 -3.86
C TYR A 19 6.83 13.06 -4.63
N VAL A 20 6.55 12.17 -5.58
CA VAL A 20 5.21 11.99 -6.15
C VAL A 20 4.43 11.05 -5.23
N VAL A 21 3.23 11.47 -4.81
CA VAL A 21 2.38 10.71 -3.89
C VAL A 21 1.07 10.36 -4.59
N ILE A 22 0.69 9.09 -4.54
CA ILE A 22 -0.63 8.63 -4.96
C ILE A 22 -1.30 7.86 -3.83
N PHE A 23 -2.61 8.06 -3.68
CA PHE A 23 -3.44 7.35 -2.72
C PHE A 23 -4.43 6.46 -3.49
N PRO A 24 -4.14 5.16 -3.65
CA PRO A 24 -5.07 4.25 -4.33
C PRO A 24 -6.38 4.14 -3.54
N ASP A 25 -7.49 4.54 -4.15
CA ASP A 25 -8.83 4.42 -3.56
C ASP A 25 -9.43 3.05 -3.87
N SER A 26 -8.98 2.03 -3.13
CA SER A 26 -9.43 0.64 -3.33
C SER A 26 -10.93 0.42 -3.14
N TYR A 27 -11.61 1.30 -2.39
CA TYR A 27 -13.03 1.13 -2.06
C TYR A 27 -13.90 1.91 -3.04
N GLY A 28 -13.63 3.20 -3.22
CA GLY A 28 -14.40 4.05 -4.13
C GLY A 28 -14.34 3.57 -5.58
N SER A 29 -13.23 2.96 -6.02
CA SER A 29 -13.11 2.37 -7.36
C SER A 29 -13.98 1.12 -7.60
N ARG A 30 -14.64 0.62 -6.56
CA ARG A 30 -15.52 -0.57 -6.58
C ARG A 30 -16.92 -0.21 -6.04
N ASP A 31 -17.27 1.08 -6.04
CA ASP A 31 -18.55 1.59 -5.53
C ASP A 31 -18.84 1.24 -4.06
N LEU A 32 -17.77 1.01 -3.28
CA LEU A 32 -17.87 0.65 -1.87
C LEU A 32 -17.78 1.89 -0.97
N GLY A 33 -18.60 1.90 0.08
CA GLY A 33 -18.58 2.91 1.14
C GLY A 33 -17.53 2.62 2.24
N PRO A 34 -17.68 3.24 3.43
CA PRO A 34 -16.81 2.99 4.57
C PRO A 34 -16.79 1.50 5.00
N GLN A 35 -15.61 0.87 4.98
CA GLN A 35 -15.47 -0.56 5.24
C GLN A 35 -15.19 -0.94 6.71
N CYS A 36 -14.99 0.04 7.61
CA CYS A 36 -14.56 -0.23 8.99
C CYS A 36 -15.56 -1.08 9.80
N ARG A 37 -16.85 -1.01 9.50
CA ARG A 37 -17.93 -1.74 10.20
C ARG A 37 -18.60 -2.80 9.33
N ASN A 38 -18.00 -3.11 8.18
CA ASN A 38 -18.48 -4.17 7.31
C ASN A 38 -17.74 -5.47 7.64
N ASP A 39 -18.50 -6.53 7.87
CA ASP A 39 -17.98 -7.87 8.17
C ASP A 39 -17.84 -8.73 6.90
N ASP A 40 -18.62 -8.45 5.86
CA ASP A 40 -18.52 -9.10 4.54
C ASP A 40 -17.82 -8.16 3.57
N ARG A 41 -16.48 -8.23 3.56
CA ARG A 41 -15.63 -7.30 2.81
C ARG A 41 -15.22 -7.89 1.47
N GLU A 42 -15.59 -7.19 0.40
CA GLU A 42 -15.10 -7.51 -0.95
C GLU A 42 -13.62 -7.15 -1.16
N VAL A 43 -13.10 -6.19 -0.37
CA VAL A 43 -11.74 -5.65 -0.51
C VAL A 43 -10.92 -5.95 0.73
N GLU A 44 -10.06 -6.95 0.63
CA GLU A 44 -9.25 -7.44 1.72
C GLU A 44 -7.82 -6.86 1.69
N PRO A 45 -7.20 -6.62 2.87
CA PRO A 45 -5.86 -6.08 2.94
C PRO A 45 -4.80 -7.04 2.39
N TYR A 46 -5.08 -8.35 2.35
CA TYR A 46 -4.14 -9.38 1.91
C TYR A 46 -4.26 -9.77 0.43
N ARG A 47 -5.28 -9.28 -0.28
CA ARG A 47 -5.54 -9.63 -1.69
C ARG A 47 -5.77 -8.38 -2.56
N GLU A 48 -6.96 -7.81 -2.56
CA GLU A 48 -7.31 -6.68 -3.44
C GLU A 48 -6.41 -5.47 -3.17
N ARG A 49 -6.16 -5.12 -1.91
CA ARG A 49 -5.29 -3.98 -1.60
C ARG A 49 -3.81 -4.23 -1.93
N VAL A 50 -3.37 -5.50 -1.95
CA VAL A 50 -2.03 -5.87 -2.43
C VAL A 50 -1.94 -5.65 -3.93
N GLU A 51 -2.98 -6.01 -4.69
CA GLU A 51 -3.05 -5.80 -6.12
C GLU A 51 -3.08 -4.31 -6.48
N ASP A 52 -3.90 -3.53 -5.77
CA ASP A 52 -4.01 -2.08 -5.96
C ASP A 52 -2.68 -1.38 -5.65
N ALA A 53 -1.99 -1.74 -4.56
CA ALA A 53 -0.67 -1.19 -4.24
C ALA A 53 0.37 -1.51 -5.32
N ASN A 54 0.36 -2.74 -5.85
CA ASN A 54 1.25 -3.13 -6.94
C ASN A 54 0.90 -2.45 -8.26
N ALA A 55 -0.38 -2.21 -8.55
CA ALA A 55 -0.84 -1.45 -9.71
C ALA A 55 -0.38 0.01 -9.62
N ALA A 56 -0.55 0.62 -8.45
CA ALA A 56 -0.09 1.98 -8.14
C ALA A 56 1.42 2.13 -8.36
N ARG A 57 2.22 1.17 -7.86
CA ARG A 57 3.66 1.12 -8.11
C ARG A 57 3.99 1.00 -9.60
N ARG A 58 3.34 0.10 -10.34
CA ARG A 58 3.57 -0.04 -11.79
C ARG A 58 3.23 1.24 -12.54
N TYR A 59 2.14 1.91 -12.16
CA TYR A 59 1.77 3.21 -12.73
C TYR A 59 2.83 4.27 -12.45
N LEU A 60 3.31 4.39 -11.19
CA LEU A 60 4.41 5.31 -10.88
C LEU A 60 5.66 5.02 -11.70
N GLN A 61 5.96 3.75 -11.99
CA GLN A 61 7.10 3.35 -12.82
C GLN A 61 6.98 3.76 -14.30
N THR A 62 5.79 4.12 -14.79
CA THR A 62 5.61 4.62 -16.17
C THR A 62 5.82 6.13 -16.29
N LEU A 63 5.87 6.86 -15.18
CA LEU A 63 5.97 8.31 -15.18
C LEU A 63 7.44 8.75 -15.40
N PRO A 64 7.73 9.61 -16.40
CA PRO A 64 9.11 9.95 -16.78
C PRO A 64 9.87 10.74 -15.71
N TYR A 65 9.16 11.35 -14.75
CA TYR A 65 9.71 12.11 -13.64
C TYR A 65 9.79 11.31 -12.33
N VAL A 66 9.45 10.02 -12.34
CA VAL A 66 9.58 9.12 -11.19
C VAL A 66 10.75 8.17 -11.40
N LYS A 67 11.58 7.99 -10.37
CA LYS A 67 12.65 6.98 -10.38
C LYS A 67 12.01 5.59 -10.13
N PRO A 68 12.00 4.67 -11.11
CA PRO A 68 11.24 3.42 -11.00
C PRO A 68 11.78 2.47 -9.91
N THR A 69 13.03 2.66 -9.49
CA THR A 69 13.73 1.89 -8.45
C THR A 69 13.62 2.50 -7.04
N ALA A 70 12.93 3.64 -6.88
CA ALA A 70 12.87 4.40 -5.64
C ALA A 70 11.43 4.71 -5.20
N ILE A 71 10.56 3.69 -5.21
CA ILE A 71 9.16 3.81 -4.79
C ILE A 71 9.00 3.24 -3.38
N GLY A 72 8.45 4.04 -2.46
CA GLY A 72 8.08 3.61 -1.11
C GLY A 72 6.61 3.23 -0.99
N LEU A 73 6.28 2.40 0.00
CA LEU A 73 4.91 2.04 0.37
C LEU A 73 4.64 2.45 1.82
N LEU A 74 3.49 3.06 2.09
CA LEU A 74 3.15 3.56 3.42
C LEU A 74 1.66 3.39 3.70
N GLY A 75 1.30 2.99 4.92
CA GLY A 75 -0.11 2.83 5.31
C GLY A 75 -0.37 2.75 6.81
N TRP A 76 -1.63 2.95 7.19
CA TRP A 76 -2.12 2.97 8.58
C TRP A 76 -3.25 1.96 8.81
N SER A 77 -3.34 1.35 10.00
CA SER A 77 -4.41 0.42 10.36
C SER A 77 -4.61 -0.66 9.29
N ASN A 78 -5.79 -0.76 8.66
CA ASN A 78 -6.04 -1.69 7.56
C ASN A 78 -5.09 -1.47 6.36
N GLY A 79 -4.76 -0.22 6.03
CA GLY A 79 -3.72 0.09 5.04
C GLY A 79 -2.31 -0.29 5.51
N GLY A 80 -2.05 -0.27 6.81
CA GLY A 80 -0.82 -0.82 7.40
C GLY A 80 -0.76 -2.34 7.25
N SER A 81 -1.88 -3.04 7.49
CA SER A 81 -1.99 -4.47 7.19
C SER A 81 -1.73 -4.74 5.71
N SER A 82 -2.29 -3.92 4.81
CA SER A 82 -2.00 -4.01 3.37
C SER A 82 -0.51 -3.85 3.06
N VAL A 83 0.20 -2.94 3.74
CA VAL A 83 1.67 -2.82 3.62
C VAL A 83 2.34 -4.15 4.00
N LEU A 84 2.01 -4.71 5.16
CA LEU A 84 2.60 -5.98 5.64
C LEU A 84 2.38 -7.14 4.66
N TYR A 85 1.19 -7.25 4.06
CA TYR A 85 0.90 -8.29 3.07
C TYR A 85 1.58 -8.01 1.73
N THR A 86 1.63 -6.75 1.31
CA THR A 86 2.19 -6.34 0.02
C THR A 86 3.68 -6.64 -0.09
N VAL A 87 4.42 -6.62 1.02
CA VAL A 87 5.89 -6.86 1.05
C VAL A 87 6.29 -8.30 1.38
N ARG A 88 5.35 -9.24 1.50
CA ARG A 88 5.67 -10.65 1.72
C ARG A 88 6.37 -11.29 0.51
N PRO A 89 7.30 -12.25 0.67
CA PRO A 89 7.95 -12.95 -0.44
C PRO A 89 7.00 -13.49 -1.53
N LYS A 90 5.79 -13.95 -1.16
CA LYS A 90 4.76 -14.45 -2.09
C LYS A 90 4.21 -13.41 -3.07
N SER A 91 4.30 -12.12 -2.72
CA SER A 91 3.79 -11.00 -3.52
C SER A 91 4.91 -10.31 -4.31
N ARG A 92 6.01 -11.05 -4.58
CA ARG A 92 7.17 -10.52 -5.30
C ARG A 92 6.78 -10.11 -6.73
N PRO A 93 7.29 -8.97 -7.22
CA PRO A 93 7.13 -8.57 -8.61
C PRO A 93 7.68 -9.60 -9.59
N LYS A 94 7.25 -9.50 -10.86
CA LYS A 94 7.86 -10.26 -11.96
C LYS A 94 9.37 -10.01 -12.01
N ALA A 95 10.13 -11.05 -12.36
CA ALA A 95 11.57 -10.94 -12.52
C ALA A 95 11.93 -9.77 -13.46
N GLY A 96 12.95 -8.99 -13.10
CA GLY A 96 13.38 -7.79 -13.83
C GLY A 96 12.55 -6.53 -13.56
N SER A 97 11.43 -6.59 -12.84
CA SER A 97 10.68 -5.39 -12.42
C SER A 97 11.22 -4.85 -11.08
N PRO A 98 11.60 -3.57 -10.98
CA PRO A 98 12.03 -2.99 -9.70
C PRO A 98 10.96 -3.14 -8.63
N ASP A 99 11.35 -3.48 -7.39
CA ASP A 99 10.45 -3.61 -6.23
C ASP A 99 10.20 -2.26 -5.51
N PHE A 100 9.36 -2.28 -4.46
CA PHE A 100 9.36 -1.22 -3.47
C PHE A 100 10.73 -1.14 -2.76
N ARG A 101 11.21 0.09 -2.53
CA ARG A 101 12.51 0.34 -1.89
C ARG A 101 12.41 0.41 -0.37
N ALA A 102 11.24 0.76 0.16
CA ALA A 102 10.96 0.85 1.59
C ALA A 102 9.46 0.66 1.85
N ALA A 103 9.13 0.17 3.04
CA ALA A 103 7.75 0.01 3.49
C ALA A 103 7.56 0.51 4.93
N VAL A 104 6.50 1.29 5.18
CA VAL A 104 6.17 1.83 6.50
C VAL A 104 4.74 1.46 6.86
N ALA A 105 4.57 0.63 7.89
CA ALA A 105 3.28 0.20 8.38
C ALA A 105 3.02 0.80 9.78
N PHE A 106 2.11 1.77 9.86
CA PHE A 106 1.70 2.36 11.12
C PHE A 106 0.54 1.57 11.74
N TYR A 107 0.75 1.06 12.96
CA TYR A 107 -0.24 0.31 13.75
C TYR A 107 -1.07 -0.69 12.92
N PRO A 108 -0.42 -1.59 12.16
CA PRO A 108 -1.14 -2.56 11.34
C PRO A 108 -1.90 -3.56 12.22
N GLY A 109 -3.05 -4.03 11.75
CA GLY A 109 -3.60 -5.30 12.26
C GLY A 109 -2.67 -6.43 11.84
N CYS A 110 -2.08 -7.13 12.80
CA CYS A 110 -1.05 -8.16 12.55
C CYS A 110 -1.28 -9.49 13.28
N THR A 111 -2.46 -9.70 13.88
CA THR A 111 -2.79 -10.94 14.61
C THR A 111 -2.64 -12.18 13.71
N ALA A 112 -3.33 -12.23 12.58
CA ALA A 112 -3.26 -13.38 11.66
C ALA A 112 -1.83 -13.71 11.16
N PRO A 113 -1.00 -12.75 10.68
CA PRO A 113 0.37 -13.07 10.31
C PRO A 113 1.26 -13.43 11.50
N ALA A 114 1.00 -12.89 12.70
CA ALA A 114 1.75 -13.23 13.91
C ALA A 114 1.43 -14.66 14.41
N GLU A 115 0.15 -15.03 14.49
CA GLU A 115 -0.29 -16.37 14.90
C GLU A 115 0.21 -17.45 13.95
N LYS A 116 0.24 -17.17 12.65
CA LYS A 116 0.79 -18.11 11.66
C LYS A 116 2.30 -18.30 11.80
N GLY A 117 3.02 -17.32 12.35
CA GLY A 117 4.47 -17.39 12.59
C GLY A 117 5.34 -17.43 11.33
N ASP A 118 4.77 -17.27 10.14
CA ASP A 118 5.46 -17.38 8.84
C ASP A 118 5.66 -16.02 8.14
N TRP A 119 5.53 -14.92 8.91
CA TRP A 119 5.69 -13.60 8.34
C TRP A 119 7.17 -13.31 8.07
N ALA A 120 7.44 -12.89 6.84
CA ALA A 120 8.73 -12.41 6.38
C ALA A 120 8.49 -11.27 5.39
N THR A 121 9.46 -10.38 5.27
CA THR A 121 9.49 -9.30 4.28
C THR A 121 10.55 -9.56 3.22
N ARG A 122 10.28 -9.12 1.98
CA ARG A 122 11.29 -9.04 0.90
C ARG A 122 11.83 -7.61 0.71
N VAL A 123 11.24 -6.64 1.39
CA VAL A 123 11.59 -5.22 1.35
C VAL A 123 12.27 -4.85 2.68
N PRO A 124 13.36 -4.05 2.66
CA PRO A 124 14.02 -3.55 3.86
C PRO A 124 13.12 -2.71 4.76
#